data_AF-A0A814H8V6-F1
#
_entry.id   AF-A0A814H8V6-F1
#
_cell.length_a   1.000
_cell.length_b   1.000
_cell.length_c   1.000
_cell.angle_alpha   90.00
_cell.angle_beta   90.00
_cell.angle_gamma   90.00
#
_symmetry.space_group_name_H-M   'P 1'
#
loop_
_entity.id
_entity.type
_entity.pdbx_description
1 polymer ?
#
loop_
_entity_poly.entity_id
_entity_poly.type
_entity_poly.pdbx_seq_one_letter_code
_entity_poly.pdbx_strand_id
1 'polypeptide(L)'
;MLIISLIVPCEMEQKISLIFQICSLNKDHIDRQKLSHYLEAVIHFLHQPNSSDEQKIKSIVNQLFQFDHQNNNECIINKDQFIICMKKNYELCLAFLPPIVSLLSSNENESKTSCKYNSNCYSHDCQYSHDNLLYSQCQWDVNCMDQSKQHRDKFSHSTTYVNKSCRYGVNCLIQFSKDGLEHNSKFLHPCRYAEFCTKKEHEIYLTHESLCVRLCRYDGNCEKLIDPIHRSKFGHKNLPYFLIPCQYQQKCVDQRKEHRMKYSHGEKVNDVVSNQQKQMCKFGIHCTDQSDDHQKRFFHSTK
;
A
#
# COMPACT_ATOMS: atom_id res chain seq x y z
N MET A 1 -0.91 -7.43 42.92
CA MET A 1 -0.13 -6.72 41.88
C MET A 1 0.63 -7.74 41.04
N LEU A 2 0.05 -8.30 39.97
CA LEU A 2 0.74 -9.15 38.97
C LEU A 2 -0.21 -9.52 37.80
N ILE A 3 -0.86 -8.52 37.17
CA ILE A 3 -1.67 -8.73 35.95
C ILE A 3 -1.25 -7.78 34.80
N ILE A 4 -0.34 -6.82 35.04
CA ILE A 4 0.11 -5.88 33.99
C ILE A 4 1.10 -6.51 32.99
N SER A 5 1.68 -7.68 33.29
CA SER A 5 2.80 -8.22 32.50
C SER A 5 2.44 -8.99 31.21
N LEU A 6 1.15 -9.21 30.88
CA LEU A 6 0.76 -10.03 29.73
C LEU A 6 0.07 -9.28 28.57
N ILE A 7 -0.33 -8.02 28.76
CA ILE A 7 -1.02 -7.23 27.71
C ILE A 7 -0.04 -6.33 26.93
N VAL A 8 1.03 -5.86 27.59
CA VAL A 8 2.09 -5.03 27.00
C VAL A 8 2.92 -5.70 25.87
N PRO A 9 3.17 -7.03 25.86
CA PRO A 9 4.07 -7.63 24.86
C PRO A 9 3.57 -7.53 23.41
N CYS A 10 2.25 -7.63 23.20
CA CYS A 10 1.69 -7.72 21.84
C CYS A 10 1.70 -6.37 21.11
N GLU A 11 1.29 -5.29 21.77
CA GLU A 11 1.33 -3.94 21.18
C GLU A 11 2.76 -3.49 20.89
N MET A 12 3.70 -3.84 21.76
CA MET A 12 5.09 -3.46 21.59
C MET A 12 5.72 -4.16 20.39
N GLU A 13 5.45 -5.46 20.21
CA GLU A 13 5.97 -6.21 19.07
C GLU A 13 5.42 -5.69 17.74
N GLN A 14 4.15 -5.28 17.70
CA GLN A 14 3.55 -4.62 16.55
C GLN A 14 4.25 -3.28 16.23
N LYS A 15 4.51 -2.46 17.26
CA LYS A 15 5.21 -1.18 17.11
C LYS A 15 6.66 -1.36 16.64
N ILE A 16 7.39 -2.32 17.21
CA ILE A 16 8.75 -2.67 16.78
C ILE A 16 8.73 -3.19 15.33
N SER A 17 7.76 -4.02 14.97
CA SER A 17 7.59 -4.52 13.60
C SER A 17 7.30 -3.40 12.60
N LEU A 18 6.53 -2.39 12.99
CA LEU A 18 6.25 -1.23 12.14
C LEU A 18 7.51 -0.38 11.93
N ILE A 19 8.31 -0.14 12.98
CA ILE A 19 9.61 0.53 12.86
C ILE A 19 10.52 -0.24 11.91
N PHE A 20 10.57 -1.57 12.03
CA PHE A 20 11.36 -2.39 11.12
C PHE A 20 10.92 -2.20 9.66
N GLN A 21 9.61 -2.19 9.38
CA GLN A 21 9.07 -1.95 8.04
C GLN A 21 9.47 -0.57 7.48
N ILE A 22 9.42 0.46 8.32
CA ILE A 22 9.83 1.82 7.95
C ILE A 22 11.33 1.86 7.61
N CYS A 23 12.18 1.30 8.48
CA CYS A 23 13.63 1.32 8.30
C CYS A 23 14.11 0.44 7.14
N SER A 24 13.44 -0.69 6.87
CA SER A 24 13.82 -1.64 5.83
C SER A 24 13.35 -1.22 4.43
N LEU A 25 12.43 -0.25 4.31
CA LEU A 25 11.82 0.15 3.04
C LEU A 25 11.23 -1.06 2.27
N ASN A 26 10.51 -1.93 2.98
CA ASN A 26 9.96 -3.20 2.47
C ASN A 26 11.00 -4.27 2.08
N LYS A 27 12.26 -4.14 2.50
CA LYS A 27 13.24 -5.24 2.45
C LYS A 27 13.08 -6.15 3.67
N ASP A 28 13.67 -7.34 3.59
CA ASP A 28 13.72 -8.32 4.68
C ASP A 28 14.84 -8.07 5.70
N HIS A 29 15.63 -7.02 5.50
CA HIS A 29 16.77 -6.63 6.33
C HIS A 29 16.95 -5.11 6.44
N ILE A 30 17.64 -4.67 7.49
CA ILE A 30 18.08 -3.28 7.69
C ILE A 30 19.60 -3.25 7.70
N ASP A 31 20.20 -2.37 6.90
CA ASP A 31 21.63 -2.10 6.98
C ASP A 31 21.96 -1.06 8.06
N ARG A 32 23.19 -1.12 8.58
CA ARG A 32 23.67 -0.26 9.68
C ARG A 32 23.51 1.23 9.40
N GLN A 33 23.76 1.64 8.16
CA GLN A 33 23.71 3.05 7.79
C GLN A 33 22.28 3.58 7.83
N LYS A 34 21.31 2.83 7.29
CA LYS A 34 19.89 3.19 7.36
C LYS A 34 19.38 3.27 8.79
N LEU A 35 19.76 2.32 9.64
CA LEU A 35 19.33 2.35 11.04
C LEU A 35 19.91 3.57 11.77
N SER A 36 21.19 3.90 11.53
CA SER A 36 21.81 5.10 12.10
C SER A 36 21.08 6.37 11.66
N HIS A 37 20.86 6.55 10.35
CA HIS A 37 20.15 7.72 9.83
C HIS A 37 18.73 7.85 10.37
N TYR A 38 18.01 6.73 10.49
CA TYR A 38 16.66 6.73 11.06
C TYR A 38 16.66 7.19 12.52
N LEU A 39 17.57 6.63 13.34
CA LEU A 39 17.67 7.00 14.75
C LEU A 39 18.12 8.46 14.94
N GLU A 40 19.06 8.94 14.13
CA GLU A 40 19.48 10.34 14.09
C GLU A 40 18.30 11.27 13.74
N ALA A 41 17.52 10.93 12.72
CA ALA A 41 16.35 11.69 12.31
C ALA A 41 15.27 11.75 13.40
N VAL A 42 15.02 10.62 14.08
CA VAL A 42 14.11 10.56 15.22
C VAL A 42 14.60 11.48 16.34
N ILE A 43 15.88 11.47 16.70
CA ILE A 43 16.38 12.35 17.76
C ILE A 43 16.26 13.82 17.38
N HIS A 44 16.68 14.19 16.17
CA HIS A 44 16.53 15.56 15.67
C HIS A 44 15.08 16.05 15.71
N PHE A 45 14.12 15.15 15.48
CA PHE A 45 12.71 15.48 15.55
C PHE A 45 12.23 15.66 16.99
N LEU A 46 12.75 14.89 17.94
CA LEU A 46 12.27 14.88 19.32
C LEU A 46 12.91 15.95 20.21
N HIS A 47 14.18 16.28 19.97
CA HIS A 47 14.94 17.23 20.78
C HIS A 47 16.00 17.93 19.92
N GLN A 48 16.50 19.09 20.36
CA GLN A 48 17.81 19.54 19.91
C GLN A 48 18.85 18.56 20.48
N PRO A 49 19.54 17.77 19.64
CA PRO A 49 20.43 16.73 20.14
C PRO A 49 21.52 17.37 21.00
N ASN A 50 21.69 16.88 22.23
CA ASN A 50 22.91 17.12 22.98
C ASN A 50 23.91 15.99 22.66
N SER A 51 25.19 16.23 22.96
CA SER A 51 26.27 15.27 22.68
C SER A 51 26.11 13.93 23.41
N SER A 52 25.31 13.85 24.49
CA SER A 52 25.02 12.60 25.20
C SER A 52 24.10 11.70 24.40
N ASP A 53 23.11 12.26 23.70
CA ASP A 53 22.11 11.48 22.97
C ASP A 53 22.70 10.86 21.67
N GLU A 54 23.60 11.56 21.00
CA GLU A 54 24.36 11.00 19.87
C GLU A 54 25.25 9.82 20.30
N GLN A 55 25.90 9.92 21.46
CA GLN A 55 26.73 8.83 21.99
C GLN A 55 25.88 7.61 22.36
N LYS A 56 24.68 7.82 22.89
CA LYS A 56 23.72 6.74 23.14
C LYS A 56 23.27 6.07 21.84
N ILE A 57 22.93 6.82 20.79
CA ILE A 57 22.60 6.21 19.47
C ILE A 57 23.76 5.36 18.96
N LYS A 58 24.97 5.92 18.93
CA LYS A 58 26.15 5.19 18.45
C LYS A 58 26.37 3.91 19.25
N SER A 59 26.21 3.97 20.58
CA SER A 59 26.27 2.79 21.44
C SER A 59 25.19 1.75 21.10
N ILE A 60 23.95 2.18 20.86
CA ILE A 60 22.81 1.33 20.51
C ILE A 60 23.01 0.65 19.15
N VAL A 61 23.37 1.42 18.12
CA VAL A 61 23.69 0.88 16.79
C VAL A 61 24.86 -0.10 16.92
N ASN A 62 25.88 0.21 17.70
CA ASN A 62 26.99 -0.72 17.91
C ASN A 62 26.54 -2.00 18.62
N GLN A 63 25.69 -1.94 19.65
CA GLN A 63 25.17 -3.12 20.33
C GLN A 63 24.28 -3.99 19.43
N LEU A 64 23.44 -3.35 18.59
CA LEU A 64 22.59 -4.01 17.61
C LEU A 64 23.39 -4.83 16.60
N PHE A 65 24.51 -4.27 16.11
CA PHE A 65 25.37 -4.93 15.12
C PHE A 65 26.50 -5.78 15.75
N GLN A 66 26.84 -5.58 17.03
CA GLN A 66 27.74 -6.48 17.78
C GLN A 66 27.09 -7.82 18.11
N PHE A 67 25.76 -7.85 18.25
CA PHE A 67 25.00 -9.09 18.43
C PHE A 67 25.15 -10.05 17.23
N ASP A 68 25.55 -9.52 16.07
CA ASP A 68 25.72 -10.26 14.82
C ASP A 68 27.16 -10.71 14.54
N HIS A 69 28.15 -10.24 15.31
CA HIS A 69 29.56 -10.61 15.11
C HIS A 69 29.86 -12.11 15.31
N GLN A 70 28.92 -12.88 15.85
CA GLN A 70 29.02 -14.35 15.92
C GLN A 70 28.65 -15.04 14.59
N ASN A 71 28.03 -14.33 13.64
CA ASN A 71 27.62 -14.83 12.33
C ASN A 71 28.18 -13.91 11.22
N ASN A 72 29.40 -14.18 10.77
CA ASN A 72 29.95 -13.73 9.48
C ASN A 72 29.73 -12.25 9.06
N ASN A 73 30.46 -11.28 9.63
CA ASN A 73 30.81 -9.96 9.04
C ASN A 73 29.71 -9.15 8.28
N GLU A 74 28.44 -9.49 8.37
CA GLU A 74 27.39 -8.92 7.55
C GLU A 74 26.80 -7.72 8.29
N CYS A 75 26.79 -6.56 7.63
CA CYS A 75 26.27 -5.30 8.19
C CYS A 75 24.75 -5.20 8.05
N ILE A 76 24.01 -6.31 8.21
CA ILE A 76 22.55 -6.37 8.04
C ILE A 76 21.88 -7.05 9.24
N ILE A 77 20.67 -6.60 9.60
CA ILE A 77 19.88 -7.20 10.68
C ILE A 77 18.51 -7.56 10.09
N ASN A 78 18.09 -8.82 10.25
CA ASN A 78 16.74 -9.25 9.84
C ASN A 78 15.67 -8.90 10.89
N LYS A 79 14.40 -9.09 10.53
CA LYS A 79 13.27 -8.72 11.40
C LYS A 79 13.33 -9.35 12.78
N ASP A 80 13.64 -10.63 12.87
CA ASP A 80 13.63 -11.37 14.13
C ASP A 80 14.80 -10.94 15.04
N GLN A 81 15.99 -10.77 14.47
CA GLN A 81 17.16 -10.23 15.18
C GLN A 81 16.87 -8.81 15.71
N PHE A 82 16.24 -7.96 14.91
CA PHE A 82 15.86 -6.61 15.31
C PHE A 82 14.86 -6.65 16.47
N ILE A 83 13.81 -7.48 16.39
CA ILE A 83 12.81 -7.62 17.46
C ILE A 83 13.46 -8.13 18.75
N ILE A 84 14.31 -9.16 18.68
CA ILE A 84 15.01 -9.72 19.84
C ILE A 84 15.88 -8.65 20.50
N CYS A 85 16.63 -7.89 19.70
CA CYS A 85 17.52 -6.86 20.24
C CYS A 85 16.75 -5.70 20.86
N MET A 86 15.66 -5.26 20.23
CA MET A 86 14.78 -4.23 20.78
C MET A 86 14.14 -4.70 22.10
N LYS A 87 13.67 -5.95 22.18
CA LYS A 87 13.14 -6.54 23.42
C LYS A 87 14.17 -6.60 24.56
N LYS A 88 15.44 -6.90 24.25
CA LYS A 88 16.53 -6.89 25.26
C LYS A 88 16.87 -5.48 25.75
N ASN A 89 16.60 -4.47 24.92
CA ASN A 89 16.85 -3.07 25.18
C ASN A 89 15.52 -2.31 25.41
N TYR A 90 14.64 -2.89 26.22
CA TYR A 90 13.28 -2.39 26.45
C TYR A 90 13.22 -0.94 26.93
N GLU A 91 14.10 -0.56 27.86
CA GLU A 91 14.20 0.82 28.37
C GLU A 91 14.52 1.83 27.25
N LEU A 92 15.33 1.41 26.27
CA LEU A 92 15.64 2.23 25.09
C LEU A 92 14.44 2.32 24.15
N CYS A 93 13.73 1.22 23.95
CA CYS A 93 12.49 1.21 23.18
C CYS A 93 11.46 2.19 23.79
N LEU A 94 11.32 2.22 25.11
CA LEU A 94 10.42 3.15 25.79
C LEU A 94 10.82 4.62 25.67
N ALA A 95 12.11 4.94 25.49
CA ALA A 95 12.54 6.32 25.27
C ALA A 95 12.19 6.83 23.86
N PHE A 96 12.23 5.96 22.86
CA PHE A 96 12.04 6.34 21.44
C PHE A 96 10.64 6.04 20.88
N LEU A 97 9.94 5.04 21.41
CA LEU A 97 8.64 4.61 20.89
C LEU A 97 7.49 5.59 21.15
N PRO A 98 7.32 6.19 22.34
CA PRO A 98 6.13 6.99 22.64
C PRO A 98 5.94 8.17 21.69
N PRO A 99 6.99 8.92 21.31
CA PRO A 99 6.84 10.01 20.36
C PRO A 99 6.58 9.55 18.92
N ILE A 100 7.25 8.48 18.47
CA ILE A 100 7.02 7.91 17.13
C ILE A 100 5.59 7.39 17.00
N VAL A 101 5.09 6.69 18.03
CA VAL A 101 3.71 6.20 18.08
C VAL A 101 2.74 7.35 18.14
N SER A 102 3.01 8.39 18.94
CA SER A 102 2.14 9.58 19.01
C SER A 102 2.05 10.29 17.66
N LEU A 103 3.13 10.36 16.87
CA LEU A 103 3.13 10.93 15.51
C LEU A 103 2.33 10.06 14.51
N LEU A 104 2.47 8.74 14.62
CA LEU A 104 1.72 7.81 13.79
C LEU A 104 0.22 7.82 14.15
N SER A 105 -0.13 7.98 15.43
CA SER A 105 -1.51 8.06 15.92
C SER A 105 -2.18 9.43 15.73
N SER A 106 -1.42 10.53 15.70
CA SER A 106 -1.98 11.88 15.50
C SER A 106 -2.35 12.13 14.03
N ASN A 107 -1.69 11.46 13.09
CA ASN A 107 -2.12 11.46 11.68
C ASN A 107 -3.46 10.75 11.43
N GLU A 108 -3.97 9.94 12.37
CA GLU A 108 -5.26 9.25 12.23
C GLU A 108 -6.46 10.06 12.76
N ASN A 109 -6.25 11.12 13.56
CA ASN A 109 -7.34 11.81 14.27
C ASN A 109 -7.47 13.32 14.02
N GLU A 110 -6.58 13.98 13.27
CA GLU A 110 -6.78 15.39 12.89
C GLU A 110 -7.55 15.54 11.57
N SER A 111 -8.84 15.22 11.62
CA SER A 111 -9.82 15.77 10.68
C SER A 111 -11.08 16.19 11.43
N LYS A 112 -10.93 17.16 12.36
CA LYS A 112 -11.96 18.13 12.83
C LYS A 112 -11.44 18.93 14.02
N THR A 113 -10.73 20.02 13.75
CA THR A 113 -10.74 21.18 14.65
C THR A 113 -10.73 22.45 13.81
N SER A 114 -11.86 23.14 13.79
CA SER A 114 -11.99 24.51 13.29
C SER A 114 -11.09 25.43 14.12
N CYS A 115 -10.17 26.15 13.47
CA CYS A 115 -9.48 27.27 14.08
C CYS A 115 -10.50 28.35 14.44
N LYS A 116 -10.88 28.43 15.72
CA LYS A 116 -11.47 29.61 16.36
C LYS A 116 -10.30 30.40 16.93
N TYR A 117 -9.78 31.39 16.21
CA TYR A 117 -9.31 32.66 16.78
C TYR A 117 -9.01 33.60 15.63
N ASN A 118 -9.89 34.59 15.49
CA ASN A 118 -9.72 35.75 14.64
C ASN A 118 -9.14 36.88 15.51
N SER A 119 -8.34 37.74 14.88
CA SER A 119 -7.82 39.04 15.33
C SER A 119 -6.69 39.10 16.39
N ASN A 120 -5.55 39.61 15.91
CA ASN A 120 -4.51 40.41 16.58
C ASN A 120 -3.35 39.71 17.31
N CYS A 121 -2.32 39.35 16.54
CA CYS A 121 -0.93 39.36 17.01
C CYS A 121 -0.10 40.29 16.09
N TYR A 122 0.09 41.53 16.54
CA TYR A 122 1.21 42.37 16.14
C TYR A 122 2.28 42.23 17.22
N SER A 123 3.34 41.47 16.94
CA SER A 123 4.62 41.66 17.61
C SER A 123 5.73 41.45 16.58
N HIS A 124 6.43 42.55 16.31
CA HIS A 124 7.78 42.53 15.75
C HIS A 124 8.66 41.61 16.60
N ASP A 125 9.59 40.92 15.94
CA ASP A 125 10.65 40.04 16.50
C ASP A 125 10.42 38.52 16.40
N CYS A 126 10.19 38.06 15.16
CA CYS A 126 10.52 36.68 14.78
C CYS A 126 11.41 36.70 13.52
N GLN A 127 12.71 36.96 13.71
CA GLN A 127 13.74 36.70 12.70
C GLN A 127 14.27 35.27 12.90
N TYR A 128 13.46 34.28 12.54
CA TYR A 128 13.96 32.97 12.15
C TYR A 128 13.25 32.60 10.86
N SER A 129 13.97 32.76 9.75
CA SER A 129 13.59 32.23 8.45
C SER A 129 13.54 30.71 8.55
N HIS A 130 12.38 30.17 8.89
CA HIS A 130 12.02 28.88 8.37
C HIS A 130 11.93 29.06 6.86
N ASP A 131 12.90 28.51 6.13
CA ASP A 131 12.73 28.15 4.72
C ASP A 131 11.67 27.02 4.64
N ASN A 132 10.46 27.32 5.08
CA ASN A 132 9.26 26.67 4.64
C ASN A 132 9.11 27.07 3.19
N LEU A 133 9.74 26.32 2.30
CA LEU A 133 9.36 26.28 0.90
C LEU A 133 7.86 25.96 0.88
N LEU A 134 7.05 27.01 0.84
CA LEU A 134 5.62 26.98 0.60
C LEU A 134 5.47 26.50 -0.85
N TYR A 135 5.56 25.19 -1.05
CA TYR A 135 5.13 24.57 -2.29
C TYR A 135 3.69 25.00 -2.50
N SER A 136 3.44 25.70 -3.59
CA SER A 136 2.07 26.09 -3.95
C SER A 136 1.31 24.80 -4.25
N GLN A 137 0.10 24.65 -3.74
CA GLN A 137 -0.68 23.45 -4.07
C GLN A 137 -0.99 23.48 -5.57
N CYS A 138 -0.72 22.37 -6.27
CA CYS A 138 -1.02 22.29 -7.69
C CYS A 138 -2.53 22.48 -7.90
N GLN A 139 -2.92 23.35 -8.83
CA GLN A 139 -4.34 23.56 -9.19
C GLN A 139 -5.00 22.29 -9.76
N TRP A 140 -4.21 21.37 -10.32
CA TRP A 140 -4.68 20.06 -10.79
C TRP A 140 -4.52 18.99 -9.72
N ASP A 141 -3.84 19.33 -8.63
CA ASP A 141 -3.52 18.47 -7.51
C ASP A 141 -2.98 17.12 -8.04
N VAL A 142 -3.12 16.04 -7.29
CA VAL A 142 -3.22 14.64 -7.75
C VAL A 142 -3.52 14.29 -9.23
N ASN A 143 -4.27 15.10 -10.00
CA ASN A 143 -4.56 14.87 -11.43
C ASN A 143 -3.56 15.59 -12.33
N CYS A 144 -2.55 16.22 -11.76
CA CYS A 144 -1.47 16.84 -12.49
C CYS A 144 -0.71 15.79 -13.31
N MET A 145 -0.79 15.90 -14.62
CA MET A 145 -0.04 15.07 -15.56
C MET A 145 1.37 15.63 -15.82
N ASP A 146 1.71 16.80 -15.29
CA ASP A 146 3.03 17.42 -15.46
C ASP A 146 4.05 16.75 -14.53
N GLN A 147 4.93 15.95 -15.14
CA GLN A 147 6.02 15.24 -14.46
C GLN A 147 7.37 15.97 -14.57
N SER A 148 7.40 17.22 -15.04
CA SER A 148 8.64 17.98 -15.15
C SER A 148 9.27 18.21 -13.78
N LYS A 149 10.60 18.26 -13.74
CA LYS A 149 11.34 18.55 -12.50
C LYS A 149 10.92 19.92 -11.93
N GLN A 150 10.76 20.91 -12.81
CA GLN A 150 10.35 22.27 -12.42
C GLN A 150 8.98 22.31 -11.73
N HIS A 151 8.05 21.45 -12.16
CA HIS A 151 6.73 21.34 -11.52
C HIS A 151 6.83 20.66 -10.15
N ARG A 152 7.51 19.51 -10.08
CA ARG A 152 7.71 18.76 -8.82
C ARG A 152 8.42 19.59 -7.74
N ASP A 153 9.37 20.43 -8.14
CA ASP A 153 10.14 21.29 -7.23
C ASP A 153 9.35 22.54 -6.77
N LYS A 154 8.17 22.82 -7.33
CA LYS A 154 7.37 24.03 -7.02
C LYS A 154 5.98 23.74 -6.47
N PHE A 155 5.42 22.57 -6.79
CA PHE A 155 4.05 22.24 -6.45
C PHE A 155 3.94 21.00 -5.59
N SER A 156 3.15 21.09 -4.54
CA SER A 156 2.73 19.95 -3.74
C SER A 156 1.43 19.38 -4.30
N HIS A 157 1.29 18.06 -4.22
CA HIS A 157 0.07 17.34 -4.52
C HIS A 157 -0.37 16.65 -3.22
N SER A 158 -1.67 16.63 -2.96
CA SER A 158 -2.26 15.89 -1.85
C SER A 158 -1.93 14.41 -2.00
N THR A 159 -1.27 13.84 -1.01
CA THR A 159 -0.92 12.41 -0.98
C THR A 159 -2.11 11.52 -0.64
N THR A 160 -3.22 12.10 -0.18
CA THR A 160 -4.42 11.38 0.27
C THR A 160 -5.50 11.36 -0.79
N TYR A 161 -5.20 10.69 -1.90
CA TYR A 161 -6.22 10.28 -2.86
C TYR A 161 -6.93 9.03 -2.35
N VAL A 162 -7.95 9.22 -1.51
CA VAL A 162 -8.94 8.15 -1.29
C VAL A 162 -9.91 8.18 -2.47
N ASN A 163 -9.41 7.83 -3.66
CA ASN A 163 -10.31 7.58 -4.78
C ASN A 163 -11.23 6.43 -4.35
N LYS A 164 -12.53 6.71 -4.30
CA LYS A 164 -13.52 5.73 -3.89
C LYS A 164 -13.64 4.70 -5.00
N SER A 165 -13.84 3.43 -4.65
CA SER A 165 -14.17 2.42 -5.65
C SER A 165 -15.43 2.82 -6.40
N CYS A 166 -15.41 2.72 -7.73
CA CYS A 166 -16.58 2.99 -8.55
C CYS A 166 -17.69 2.00 -8.19
N ARG A 167 -18.91 2.51 -7.96
CA ARG A 167 -20.09 1.68 -7.64
C ARG A 167 -20.42 0.65 -8.72
N TYR A 168 -20.02 0.90 -9.97
CA TYR A 168 -20.25 -0.02 -11.09
C TYR A 168 -19.10 -1.00 -11.32
N GLY A 169 -17.98 -0.85 -10.60
CA GLY A 169 -16.83 -1.74 -10.66
C GLY A 169 -16.37 -2.01 -12.08
N VAL A 170 -16.25 -3.30 -12.41
CA VAL A 170 -15.86 -3.80 -13.75
C VAL A 170 -16.91 -3.56 -14.83
N ASN A 171 -18.15 -3.25 -14.44
CA ASN A 171 -19.27 -3.01 -15.34
C ASN A 171 -19.46 -1.52 -15.67
N CYS A 172 -18.53 -0.65 -15.24
CA CYS A 172 -18.66 0.79 -15.49
C CYS A 172 -18.51 1.14 -16.98
N LEU A 173 -19.60 1.59 -17.59
CA LEU A 173 -19.60 2.12 -18.96
C LEU A 173 -18.80 3.41 -19.09
N ILE A 174 -18.84 4.26 -18.05
CA ILE A 174 -18.25 5.60 -18.10
C ILE A 174 -16.73 5.52 -18.19
N GLN A 175 -16.11 4.51 -17.56
CA GLN A 175 -14.65 4.29 -17.55
C GLN A 175 -14.02 4.33 -18.95
N PHE A 176 -14.73 3.79 -19.95
CA PHE A 176 -14.26 3.68 -21.34
C PHE A 176 -14.95 4.68 -22.30
N SER A 177 -15.73 5.60 -21.76
CA SER A 177 -16.43 6.63 -22.53
C SER A 177 -15.56 7.85 -22.77
N LYS A 178 -16.03 8.79 -23.62
CA LYS A 178 -15.36 10.09 -23.82
C LYS A 178 -15.25 10.90 -22.53
N ASP A 179 -16.24 10.77 -21.65
CA ASP A 179 -16.30 11.45 -20.35
C ASP A 179 -15.59 10.64 -19.24
N GLY A 180 -14.91 9.55 -19.62
CA GLY A 180 -14.23 8.66 -18.68
C GLY A 180 -13.12 9.35 -17.90
N LEU A 181 -12.48 10.38 -18.45
CA LEU A 181 -11.35 11.05 -17.79
C LEU A 181 -11.77 11.74 -16.48
N GLU A 182 -12.91 12.43 -16.45
CA GLU A 182 -13.43 13.06 -15.23
C GLU A 182 -13.95 12.03 -14.23
N HIS A 183 -14.47 10.90 -14.71
CA HIS A 183 -14.92 9.82 -13.84
C HIS A 183 -13.73 9.09 -13.19
N ASN A 184 -12.74 8.73 -14.00
CA ASN A 184 -11.55 7.99 -13.59
C ASN A 184 -10.64 8.82 -12.68
N SER A 185 -10.71 10.16 -12.72
CA SER A 185 -9.99 11.03 -11.77
C SER A 185 -10.59 11.01 -10.36
N LYS A 186 -11.83 10.53 -10.20
CA LYS A 186 -12.58 10.50 -8.92
C LYS A 186 -12.80 9.09 -8.37
N PHE A 187 -12.80 8.09 -9.24
CA PHE A 187 -13.15 6.72 -8.89
C PHE A 187 -12.13 5.70 -9.36
N LEU A 188 -11.87 4.70 -8.51
CA LEU A 188 -11.05 3.54 -8.88
C LEU A 188 -11.88 2.45 -9.56
N HIS A 189 -11.28 1.79 -10.53
CA HIS A 189 -11.87 0.64 -11.23
C HIS A 189 -10.96 -0.58 -11.17
N PRO A 190 -11.49 -1.82 -11.14
CA PRO A 190 -10.63 -2.98 -11.25
C PRO A 190 -9.96 -3.05 -12.63
N CYS A 191 -8.65 -3.28 -12.64
CA CYS A 191 -7.92 -3.48 -13.87
C CYS A 191 -8.37 -4.76 -14.56
N ARG A 192 -8.62 -4.66 -15.87
CA ARG A 192 -9.05 -5.81 -16.68
C ARG A 192 -8.02 -6.93 -16.77
N TYR A 193 -6.75 -6.61 -16.56
CA TYR A 193 -5.64 -7.58 -16.56
C TYR A 193 -5.15 -7.91 -15.13
N ALA A 194 -5.67 -7.21 -14.12
CA ALA A 194 -5.36 -7.43 -12.70
C ALA A 194 -3.84 -7.57 -12.45
N GLU A 195 -3.40 -8.68 -11.86
CA GLU A 195 -1.99 -8.95 -11.56
C GLU A 195 -1.08 -8.95 -12.80
N PHE A 196 -1.62 -9.23 -13.99
CA PHE A 196 -0.90 -9.33 -15.26
C PHE A 196 -0.86 -8.03 -16.08
N CYS A 197 -1.37 -6.92 -15.54
CA CYS A 197 -1.25 -5.63 -16.22
C CYS A 197 0.22 -5.19 -16.32
N THR A 198 0.67 -4.82 -17.52
CA THR A 198 2.03 -4.31 -17.75
C THR A 198 2.13 -2.80 -17.73
N LYS A 199 1.02 -2.08 -17.52
CA LYS A 199 0.92 -0.61 -17.57
C LYS A 199 0.48 -0.01 -16.23
N LYS A 200 0.84 -0.65 -15.11
CA LYS A 200 0.31 -0.30 -13.78
C LYS A 200 0.62 1.16 -13.42
N GLU A 201 1.82 1.62 -13.77
CA GLU A 201 2.31 2.98 -13.55
C GLU A 201 1.56 4.06 -14.36
N HIS A 202 0.92 3.69 -15.46
CA HIS A 202 0.18 4.61 -16.33
C HIS A 202 -1.33 4.62 -16.04
N GLU A 203 -1.83 3.62 -15.31
CA GLU A 203 -3.25 3.40 -15.06
C GLU A 203 -3.56 3.58 -13.56
N ILE A 204 -3.19 4.73 -12.99
CA ILE A 204 -3.31 5.04 -11.55
C ILE A 204 -4.75 5.00 -11.01
N TYR A 205 -5.74 5.11 -11.89
CA TYR A 205 -7.17 4.99 -11.57
C TYR A 205 -7.68 3.55 -11.59
N LEU A 206 -6.79 2.58 -11.83
CA LEU A 206 -7.12 1.15 -11.79
C LEU A 206 -6.52 0.45 -10.57
N THR A 207 -7.29 -0.43 -9.96
CA THR A 207 -6.79 -1.38 -8.95
C THR A 207 -6.21 -2.61 -9.63
N HIS A 208 -4.99 -2.96 -9.27
CA HIS A 208 -4.23 -4.08 -9.84
C HIS A 208 -4.13 -5.24 -8.84
N GLU A 209 -5.22 -5.48 -8.12
CA GLU A 209 -5.32 -6.54 -7.13
C GLU A 209 -5.27 -7.90 -7.82
N SER A 210 -4.54 -8.84 -7.22
CA SER A 210 -4.49 -10.21 -7.71
C SER A 210 -5.85 -10.87 -7.51
N LEU A 211 -6.47 -11.35 -8.60
CA LEU A 211 -7.76 -12.03 -8.51
C LEU A 211 -7.63 -13.48 -8.06
N CYS A 212 -6.43 -14.05 -8.23
CA CYS A 212 -6.09 -15.41 -7.81
C CYS A 212 -7.12 -16.47 -8.26
N VAL A 213 -7.66 -16.30 -9.47
CA VAL A 213 -8.61 -17.24 -10.05
C VAL A 213 -7.88 -18.46 -10.60
N ARG A 214 -8.57 -19.60 -10.67
CA ARG A 214 -7.99 -20.83 -11.25
C ARG A 214 -7.82 -20.64 -12.75
N LEU A 215 -6.75 -21.19 -13.32
CA LEU A 215 -6.62 -21.24 -14.79
C LEU A 215 -7.72 -22.13 -15.38
N CYS A 216 -8.27 -21.72 -16.53
CA CYS A 216 -9.21 -22.54 -17.26
C CYS A 216 -8.52 -23.75 -17.85
N ARG A 217 -9.06 -24.95 -17.61
CA ARG A 217 -8.51 -26.22 -18.11
C ARG A 217 -8.40 -26.30 -19.65
N TYR A 218 -9.19 -25.49 -20.35
CA TYR A 218 -9.24 -25.46 -21.81
C TYR A 218 -8.49 -24.27 -22.42
N ASP A 219 -8.06 -23.30 -21.61
CA ASP A 219 -7.33 -22.10 -22.00
C ASP A 219 -7.82 -21.49 -23.34
N GLY A 220 -7.00 -21.51 -24.40
CA GLY A 220 -7.33 -20.98 -25.72
C GLY A 220 -8.42 -21.76 -26.49
N ASN A 221 -8.66 -23.02 -26.13
CA ASN A 221 -9.73 -23.86 -26.71
C ASN A 221 -11.04 -23.77 -25.93
N CYS A 222 -11.14 -22.87 -24.94
CA CYS A 222 -12.36 -22.74 -24.15
C CYS A 222 -13.50 -22.16 -25.00
N GLU A 223 -14.64 -22.86 -25.01
CA GLU A 223 -15.85 -22.38 -25.70
C GLU A 223 -16.52 -21.20 -24.97
N LYS A 224 -16.16 -20.97 -23.70
CA LYS A 224 -16.72 -19.92 -22.83
C LYS A 224 -15.86 -18.66 -22.78
N LEU A 225 -14.95 -18.46 -23.73
CA LEU A 225 -14.12 -17.25 -23.80
C LEU A 225 -14.91 -15.95 -23.98
N ILE A 226 -16.12 -16.03 -24.52
CA ILE A 226 -17.02 -14.89 -24.69
C ILE A 226 -17.96 -14.67 -23.50
N ASP A 227 -17.94 -15.56 -22.50
CA ASP A 227 -18.78 -15.45 -21.31
C ASP A 227 -18.03 -14.59 -20.25
N PRO A 228 -18.48 -13.36 -19.97
CA PRO A 228 -17.81 -12.49 -19.00
C PRO A 228 -17.78 -13.07 -17.59
N ILE A 229 -18.78 -13.87 -17.19
CA ILE A 229 -18.82 -14.51 -15.86
C ILE A 229 -17.80 -15.64 -15.80
N HIS A 230 -17.60 -16.37 -16.90
CA HIS A 230 -16.55 -17.39 -16.96
C HIS A 230 -15.16 -16.75 -16.84
N ARG A 231 -14.89 -15.70 -17.61
CA ARG A 231 -13.59 -15.00 -17.58
C ARG A 231 -13.27 -14.36 -16.24
N SER A 232 -14.28 -13.92 -15.49
CA SER A 232 -14.08 -13.36 -14.16
C SER A 232 -13.75 -14.43 -13.10
N LYS A 233 -14.01 -15.72 -13.40
CA LYS A 233 -13.81 -16.85 -12.48
C LYS A 233 -12.66 -17.76 -12.88
N PHE A 234 -12.25 -17.72 -14.14
CA PHE A 234 -11.21 -18.58 -14.69
C PHE A 234 -10.24 -17.76 -15.53
N GLY A 235 -8.96 -17.86 -15.19
CA GLY A 235 -7.89 -17.21 -15.94
C GLY A 235 -7.62 -17.90 -17.27
N HIS A 236 -7.36 -17.09 -18.30
CA HIS A 236 -6.94 -17.54 -19.62
C HIS A 236 -5.65 -16.82 -19.99
N LYS A 237 -4.71 -17.54 -20.61
CA LYS A 237 -3.42 -16.98 -20.99
C LYS A 237 -3.60 -15.85 -22.00
N ASN A 238 -2.91 -14.73 -21.77
CA ASN A 238 -2.92 -13.54 -22.63
C ASN A 238 -4.30 -12.90 -22.85
N LEU A 239 -5.28 -13.20 -22.00
CA LEU A 239 -6.62 -12.63 -22.09
C LEU A 239 -7.00 -11.91 -20.79
N PRO A 240 -7.68 -10.75 -20.85
CA PRO A 240 -8.11 -10.06 -19.65
C PRO A 240 -9.16 -10.87 -18.85
N TYR A 241 -9.24 -10.64 -17.56
CA TYR A 241 -10.29 -11.20 -16.70
C TYR A 241 -11.65 -10.55 -16.95
N PHE A 242 -11.66 -9.25 -17.25
CA PHE A 242 -12.89 -8.48 -17.44
C PHE A 242 -13.02 -7.96 -18.88
N LEU A 243 -14.23 -8.11 -19.45
CA LEU A 243 -14.63 -7.54 -20.74
C LEU A 243 -14.95 -6.05 -20.60
N ILE A 244 -14.86 -5.30 -21.70
CA ILE A 244 -15.28 -3.89 -21.73
C ILE A 244 -16.82 -3.86 -21.82
N PRO A 245 -17.53 -3.10 -20.98
CA PRO A 245 -18.96 -2.89 -21.15
C PRO A 245 -19.26 -2.29 -22.54
N CYS A 246 -20.03 -2.98 -23.37
CA CYS A 246 -20.44 -2.49 -24.69
C CYS A 246 -21.33 -1.25 -24.51
N GLN A 247 -21.08 -0.16 -25.25
CA GLN A 247 -21.93 1.03 -25.17
C GLN A 247 -23.41 0.75 -25.52
N TYR A 248 -23.68 -0.26 -26.35
CA TYR A 248 -25.04 -0.65 -26.74
C TYR A 248 -25.67 -1.70 -25.83
N GLN A 249 -24.89 -2.29 -24.91
CA GLN A 249 -25.37 -3.27 -23.92
C GLN A 249 -26.25 -4.36 -24.58
N GLN A 250 -27.40 -4.69 -23.99
CA GLN A 250 -28.35 -5.67 -24.51
C GLN A 250 -28.93 -5.33 -25.90
N LYS A 251 -28.79 -4.07 -26.37
CA LYS A 251 -29.25 -3.63 -27.69
C LYS A 251 -28.19 -3.77 -28.78
N CYS A 252 -27.01 -4.30 -28.47
CA CYS A 252 -25.97 -4.49 -29.47
C CYS A 252 -26.37 -5.58 -30.48
N VAL A 253 -26.30 -5.22 -31.76
CA VAL A 253 -26.60 -6.14 -32.87
C VAL A 253 -25.37 -6.92 -33.34
N ASP A 254 -24.16 -6.52 -32.94
CA ASP A 254 -22.93 -7.21 -33.33
C ASP A 254 -22.73 -8.47 -32.47
N GLN A 255 -23.06 -9.62 -33.04
CA GLN A 255 -22.91 -10.93 -32.39
C GLN A 255 -21.65 -11.67 -32.85
N ARG A 256 -20.75 -11.01 -33.60
CA ARG A 256 -19.50 -11.64 -34.06
C ARG A 256 -18.63 -12.01 -32.87
N LYS A 257 -17.90 -13.12 -33.00
CA LYS A 257 -17.05 -13.67 -31.94
C LYS A 257 -16.02 -12.65 -31.49
N GLU A 258 -15.40 -11.92 -32.41
CA GLU A 258 -14.36 -10.92 -32.16
C GLU A 258 -14.86 -9.80 -31.25
N HIS A 259 -16.10 -9.34 -31.48
CA HIS A 259 -16.76 -8.33 -30.66
C HIS A 259 -17.06 -8.88 -29.25
N ARG A 260 -17.65 -10.08 -29.18
CA ARG A 260 -18.02 -10.76 -27.92
C ARG A 260 -16.80 -11.17 -27.09
N MET A 261 -15.64 -11.36 -27.70
CA MET A 261 -14.36 -11.60 -27.02
C MET A 261 -13.81 -10.35 -26.31
N LYS A 262 -14.29 -9.16 -26.68
CA LYS A 262 -13.82 -7.88 -26.15
C LYS A 262 -14.86 -7.18 -25.29
N TYR A 263 -16.14 -7.33 -25.60
CA TYR A 263 -17.23 -6.56 -24.99
C TYR A 263 -18.29 -7.42 -24.29
N SER A 264 -18.75 -6.96 -23.13
CA SER A 264 -19.93 -7.49 -22.42
C SER A 264 -21.19 -6.69 -22.78
N HIS A 265 -22.36 -7.33 -22.71
CA HIS A 265 -23.66 -6.81 -23.13
C HIS A 265 -24.67 -6.73 -21.98
N GLY A 266 -24.18 -6.43 -20.77
CA GLY A 266 -25.00 -6.25 -19.57
C GLY A 266 -25.07 -7.49 -18.68
N GLU A 267 -24.29 -8.53 -18.98
CA GLU A 267 -24.03 -9.60 -18.02
C GLU A 267 -23.34 -8.98 -16.80
N LYS A 268 -23.99 -9.07 -15.64
CA LYS A 268 -23.45 -8.51 -14.40
C LYS A 268 -22.37 -9.44 -13.86
N VAL A 269 -21.12 -9.07 -14.07
CA VAL A 269 -20.00 -9.65 -13.32
C VAL A 269 -20.08 -9.05 -11.92
N ASN A 270 -20.57 -9.83 -10.95
CA ASN A 270 -20.56 -9.42 -9.55
C ASN A 270 -19.11 -9.17 -9.14
N ASP A 271 -18.87 -8.10 -8.38
CA ASP A 271 -17.53 -7.71 -7.94
C ASP A 271 -16.80 -8.90 -7.32
N VAL A 272 -15.90 -9.50 -8.11
CA VAL A 272 -15.04 -10.62 -7.69
C VAL A 272 -14.21 -10.19 -6.46
N VAL A 273 -13.99 -8.88 -6.33
CA VAL A 273 -13.33 -8.20 -5.22
C VAL A 273 -14.03 -8.42 -3.87
N SER A 274 -15.35 -8.63 -3.85
CA SER A 274 -16.10 -8.70 -2.59
C SER A 274 -16.04 -10.06 -1.89
N ASN A 275 -15.68 -11.14 -2.60
CA ASN A 275 -15.96 -12.48 -2.05
C ASN A 275 -14.77 -13.31 -1.59
N GLN A 276 -13.54 -13.07 -2.02
CA GLN A 276 -12.43 -13.94 -1.56
C GLN A 276 -11.08 -13.21 -1.54
N GLN A 277 -10.87 -12.36 -0.52
CA GLN A 277 -9.52 -12.21 0.04
C GLN A 277 -9.12 -13.56 0.67
N LYS A 278 -8.86 -14.59 -0.15
CA LYS A 278 -8.25 -15.79 0.42
C LYS A 278 -6.87 -15.41 0.90
N GLN A 279 -6.55 -15.85 2.09
CA GLN A 279 -5.23 -15.63 2.63
C GLN A 279 -4.23 -16.51 1.87
N MET A 280 -2.98 -16.07 1.78
CA MET A 280 -1.92 -16.96 1.30
C MET A 280 -1.87 -18.19 2.22
N CYS A 281 -1.93 -19.39 1.65
CA CYS A 281 -1.74 -20.61 2.43
C CYS A 281 -0.34 -20.59 3.04
N LYS A 282 -0.26 -20.76 4.37
CA LYS A 282 1.02 -20.81 5.08
C LYS A 282 1.97 -21.92 4.60
N PHE A 283 1.42 -22.96 3.96
CA PHE A 283 2.20 -24.08 3.40
C PHE A 283 2.57 -23.86 1.92
N GLY A 284 2.14 -22.75 1.32
CA GLY A 284 2.45 -22.40 -0.07
C GLY A 284 2.20 -23.55 -1.04
N ILE A 285 3.13 -23.80 -1.94
CA ILE A 285 3.01 -24.87 -2.95
C ILE A 285 3.02 -26.29 -2.36
N HIS A 286 3.35 -26.45 -1.07
CA HIS A 286 3.49 -27.74 -0.39
C HIS A 286 2.27 -28.12 0.46
N CYS A 287 1.18 -27.37 0.38
CA CYS A 287 -0.03 -27.71 1.11
C CYS A 287 -0.63 -29.03 0.61
N THR A 288 -0.89 -29.94 1.54
CA THR A 288 -1.54 -31.24 1.27
C THR A 288 -3.04 -31.22 1.57
N ASP A 289 -3.57 -30.11 2.12
CA ASP A 289 -4.99 -29.96 2.42
C ASP A 289 -5.79 -29.72 1.14
N GLN A 290 -6.57 -30.73 0.75
CA GLN A 290 -7.42 -30.69 -0.44
C GLN A 290 -8.89 -30.41 -0.11
N SER A 291 -9.23 -30.08 1.15
CA SER A 291 -10.62 -29.84 1.52
C SER A 291 -11.21 -28.64 0.78
N ASP A 292 -12.50 -28.74 0.44
CA ASP A 292 -13.23 -27.67 -0.23
C ASP A 292 -13.24 -26.37 0.58
N ASP A 293 -13.26 -26.46 1.92
CA ASP A 293 -13.19 -25.30 2.81
C ASP A 293 -11.83 -24.60 2.70
N HIS A 294 -10.74 -25.35 2.79
CA HIS A 294 -9.38 -24.80 2.64
C HIS A 294 -9.19 -24.15 1.28
N GLN A 295 -9.63 -24.82 0.20
CA GLN A 295 -9.55 -24.28 -1.15
C GLN A 295 -10.40 -23.01 -1.36
N LYS A 296 -11.45 -22.79 -0.55
CA LYS A 296 -12.25 -21.56 -0.56
C LYS A 296 -11.61 -20.41 0.21
N ARG A 297 -10.74 -20.71 1.18
CA ARG A 297 -10.19 -19.72 2.12
C ARG A 297 -8.72 -19.38 1.91
N PHE A 298 -7.96 -20.23 1.20
CA PHE A 298 -6.53 -20.05 1.00
C PHE A 298 -6.09 -20.16 -0.46
N PHE A 299 -5.05 -19.39 -0.82
CA PHE A 299 -4.35 -19.48 -2.10
C PHE A 299 -3.03 -20.24 -1.98
N HIS A 300 -2.69 -20.99 -3.03
CA HIS A 300 -1.39 -21.65 -3.18
C HIS A 300 -0.72 -21.08 -4.42
N SER A 301 0.53 -20.63 -4.29
CA SER A 301 1.31 -20.18 -5.43
C SER A 301 1.41 -21.32 -6.46
N THR A 302 1.21 -21.05 -7.74
CA THR A 302 1.53 -22.04 -8.78
C THR A 302 3.03 -22.04 -9.02
N LYS A 303 3.63 -23.23 -9.16
CA LYS A 303 5.00 -23.39 -9.65
C LYS A 303 5.16 -22.82 -11.06
#